data_AF-A0A520E108-F1
#
_entry.id   AF-A0A520E108-F1
#
_cell.length_a   1.000
_cell.length_b   1.000
_cell.length_c   1.000
_cell.angle_alpha   90.00
_cell.angle_beta   90.00
_cell.angle_gamma   90.00
#
_symmetry.space_group_name_H-M   'P 1'
#
loop_
_entity.id
_entity.type
_entity.pdbx_description
1 polymer ?
#
loop_
_entity_poly.entity_id
_entity_poly.type
_entity_poly.pdbx_seq_one_letter_code
_entity_poly.pdbx_strand_id
1 'polypeptide(L)'
;MSKPMKPTDPTTAQSPVSPVGEAVRRRLLGDDTYEAMLKNTTGLDREYQLYITNQIFGRTWARGILSEQQLSLVNLSMLAG
;
A
#
# COMPACT_ATOMS: atom_id res chain seq x y z
N MET A 1 -31.68 22.75 24.97
CA MET A 1 -31.79 23.06 23.52
C MET A 1 -30.50 22.62 22.84
N SER A 2 -30.45 21.40 22.30
CA SER A 2 -29.28 20.90 21.55
C SER A 2 -29.38 21.31 20.09
N LYS A 3 -28.32 21.93 19.56
CA LYS A 3 -28.17 22.22 18.13
C LYS A 3 -28.16 20.91 17.32
N PRO A 4 -28.79 20.85 16.14
CA PRO A 4 -28.76 19.64 15.32
C PRO A 4 -27.37 19.44 14.70
N MET A 5 -26.90 18.20 14.72
CA MET A 5 -25.69 17.75 14.03
C MET A 5 -25.97 17.75 12.51
N LYS A 6 -25.11 18.41 11.74
CA LYS A 6 -25.27 18.53 10.28
C LYS A 6 -25.01 17.14 9.63
N PRO A 7 -25.78 16.72 8.61
CA PRO A 7 -25.55 15.45 7.92
C PRO A 7 -24.14 15.47 7.31
N THR A 8 -23.30 14.51 7.68
CA THR A 8 -22.02 14.29 7.02
C THR A 8 -22.28 13.68 5.65
N ASP A 9 -21.79 14.34 4.59
CA ASP A 9 -21.87 13.84 3.21
C ASP A 9 -21.35 12.38 3.14
N PRO A 10 -22.10 11.45 2.53
CA PRO A 10 -21.72 10.03 2.44
C PRO A 10 -20.58 9.74 1.45
N THR A 11 -19.83 10.74 0.96
CA THR A 11 -18.93 10.60 -0.21
C THR A 11 -17.46 10.93 0.06
N THR A 12 -16.98 10.85 1.29
CA THR A 12 -15.52 10.77 1.53
C THR A 12 -15.18 9.58 2.38
N ALA A 13 -15.43 8.38 1.84
CA ALA A 13 -14.79 7.18 2.36
C ALA A 13 -13.28 7.31 2.13
N GLN A 14 -12.50 7.29 3.22
CA GLN A 14 -11.04 7.24 3.16
C GLN A 14 -10.63 6.09 2.22
N SER A 15 -9.71 6.35 1.29
CA SER A 15 -9.18 5.28 0.43
C SER A 15 -8.69 4.12 1.32
N PRO A 16 -9.07 2.86 1.04
CA PRO A 16 -8.64 1.72 1.85
C PRO A 16 -7.13 1.45 1.71
N VAL A 17 -6.44 2.18 0.83
CA VAL A 17 -5.00 2.10 0.58
C VAL A 17 -4.24 3.03 1.55
N SER A 18 -3.23 2.50 2.20
CA SER A 18 -2.28 3.24 3.04
C SER A 18 -1.46 4.20 2.19
N PRO A 19 -1.50 5.53 2.45
CA PRO A 19 -0.69 6.50 1.71
C PRO A 19 0.82 6.25 1.85
N VAL A 20 1.26 5.81 3.04
CA VAL A 20 2.65 5.42 3.29
C VAL A 20 3.01 4.18 2.47
N GLY A 21 2.12 3.19 2.44
CA GLY A 21 2.32 1.97 1.67
C GLY A 21 2.42 2.23 0.17
N GLU A 22 1.54 3.08 -0.36
CA GLU A 22 1.58 3.49 -1.76
C GLU A 22 2.88 4.22 -2.10
N ALA A 23 3.29 5.21 -1.28
CA ALA A 23 4.52 5.97 -1.52
C ALA A 23 5.77 5.07 -1.52
N VAL A 24 5.86 4.13 -0.57
CA VAL A 24 6.98 3.17 -0.52
C VAL A 24 6.93 2.22 -1.72
N ARG A 25 5.75 1.72 -2.07
CA ARG A 25 5.58 0.79 -3.20
C ARG A 25 5.94 1.43 -4.53
N ARG A 26 5.52 2.67 -4.77
CA ARG A 26 5.91 3.48 -5.95
C ARG A 26 7.40 3.70 -6.02
N ARG A 27 8.03 4.09 -4.91
CA ARG A 27 9.49 4.32 -4.86
C ARG A 27 10.29 3.05 -5.20
N LEU A 28 9.86 1.89 -4.71
CA LEU A 28 10.58 0.63 -4.92
C LEU A 28 10.35 -0.01 -6.29
N LEU A 29 9.13 0.04 -6.81
CA LEU A 29 8.78 -0.58 -8.10
C LEU A 29 8.95 0.35 -9.30
N GLY A 30 8.98 1.66 -9.05
CA GLY A 30 8.79 2.69 -10.07
C GLY A 30 7.31 2.96 -10.34
N ASP A 31 6.99 4.23 -10.63
CA ASP A 31 5.61 4.67 -10.88
C ASP A 31 4.99 3.94 -12.08
N ASP A 32 5.70 3.81 -13.19
CA ASP A 32 5.20 3.13 -14.39
C ASP A 32 4.79 1.68 -14.12
N THR A 33 5.62 0.95 -13.35
CA THR A 33 5.32 -0.42 -12.94
C THR A 33 4.10 -0.48 -12.04
N TYR A 34 4.02 0.42 -11.06
CA TYR A 34 2.90 0.48 -10.12
C TYR A 34 1.57 0.77 -10.85
N GLU A 35 1.56 1.75 -11.75
CA GLU A 35 0.39 2.10 -12.55
C GLU A 35 -0.02 0.95 -13.48
N ALA A 36 0.94 0.27 -14.12
CA ALA A 36 0.67 -0.91 -14.94
C ALA A 36 0.06 -2.05 -14.11
N MET A 37 0.56 -2.29 -12.89
CA MET A 37 -0.01 -3.28 -11.97
C MET A 37 -1.45 -2.92 -11.55
N LEU A 38 -1.70 -1.66 -11.18
CA LEU A 38 -3.04 -1.21 -10.82
C LEU A 38 -4.03 -1.34 -11.98
N LYS A 39 -3.63 -0.94 -13.18
CA LYS A 39 -4.45 -1.06 -14.39
C LYS A 39 -4.83 -2.52 -14.69
N ASN A 40 -3.93 -3.45 -14.40
CA ASN A 40 -4.13 -4.88 -14.65
C ASN A 40 -4.76 -5.63 -13.47
N THR A 41 -5.08 -4.93 -12.37
CA THR A 41 -5.73 -5.54 -11.20
C THR A 41 -7.14 -6.01 -11.58
N THR A 42 -7.44 -7.26 -11.24
CA THR A 42 -8.73 -7.89 -11.47
C THR A 42 -9.51 -8.03 -10.16
N GLY A 43 -10.76 -8.50 -10.25
CA GLY A 43 -11.54 -8.82 -9.04
C GLY A 43 -10.89 -9.91 -8.17
N LEU A 44 -10.10 -10.81 -8.76
CA LEU A 44 -9.44 -11.90 -8.05
C LEU A 44 -8.32 -11.40 -7.13
N ASP A 45 -7.51 -10.44 -7.59
CA ASP A 45 -6.32 -9.97 -6.87
C ASP A 45 -6.51 -8.62 -6.18
N ARG A 46 -7.69 -7.98 -6.28
CA ARG A 46 -7.96 -6.68 -5.66
C ARG A 46 -7.64 -6.62 -4.17
N GLU A 47 -8.14 -7.59 -3.39
CA GLU A 47 -7.87 -7.64 -1.94
C GLU A 47 -6.39 -7.96 -1.64
N TYR A 48 -5.76 -8.74 -2.51
CA TYR A 48 -4.32 -8.99 -2.42
C TYR A 48 -3.53 -7.70 -2.65
N GLN A 49 -3.85 -6.90 -3.67
CA GLN A 49 -3.21 -5.59 -3.92
C GLN A 49 -3.37 -4.64 -2.73
N LEU A 50 -4.54 -4.63 -2.11
CA LEU A 50 -4.82 -3.85 -0.91
C LEU A 50 -3.95 -4.31 0.26
N TYR A 51 -3.95 -5.62 0.53
CA TYR A 51 -3.19 -6.23 1.61
C TYR A 51 -1.70 -5.96 1.47
N ILE A 52 -1.10 -6.23 0.30
CA ILE A 52 0.34 -6.03 0.11
C ILE A 52 0.73 -4.56 0.24
N THR A 53 -0.08 -3.64 -0.29
CA THR A 53 0.21 -2.20 -0.17
C THR A 53 0.16 -1.77 1.30
N ASN A 54 -0.86 -2.21 2.04
CA ASN A 54 -1.06 -1.78 3.43
C ASN A 54 -0.09 -2.45 4.40
N GLN A 55 0.12 -3.75 4.28
CA GLN A 55 0.87 -4.52 5.26
C GLN A 55 2.34 -4.65 4.89
N ILE A 56 2.65 -5.05 3.65
CA ILE A 56 4.03 -5.29 3.25
C ILE A 56 4.72 -3.94 3.07
N PHE A 57 4.23 -3.09 2.17
CA PHE A 57 4.86 -1.81 1.90
C PHE A 57 4.61 -0.79 3.00
N GLY A 58 3.37 -0.69 3.49
CA GLY A 58 2.98 0.28 4.52
C GLY A 58 3.46 -0.02 5.94
N ARG A 59 3.95 -1.22 6.22
CA ARG A 59 4.50 -1.57 7.55
C ARG A 59 5.91 -2.11 7.47
N THR A 60 6.15 -3.21 6.77
CA THR A 60 7.47 -3.87 6.79
C THR A 60 8.54 -3.02 6.09
N TRP A 61 8.29 -2.61 4.85
CA TRP A 61 9.25 -1.78 4.10
C TRP A 61 9.30 -0.34 4.60
N ALA A 62 8.17 0.20 5.06
CA ALA A 62 8.11 1.53 5.67
C ALA A 62 8.77 1.63 7.05
N ARG A 63 9.10 0.51 7.71
CA ARG A 63 9.50 0.50 9.14
C ARG A 63 10.81 1.23 9.42
N GLY A 64 11.71 1.30 8.44
CA GLY A 64 13.01 1.97 8.57
C GLY A 64 14.00 1.31 9.53
N ILE A 65 13.75 0.08 9.99
CA ILE A 65 14.72 -0.68 10.83
C ILE A 65 15.91 -1.17 9.99
N LEU A 66 15.62 -1.60 8.76
CA LEU A 66 16.61 -1.97 7.76
C LEU A 66 16.50 -1.00 6.59
N SER A 67 17.63 -0.71 5.94
CA SER A 67 17.63 -0.01 4.66
C SER A 67 16.91 -0.85 3.59
N GLU A 68 16.42 -0.19 2.54
CA GLU A 68 15.77 -0.86 1.41
C GLU A 68 16.71 -1.89 0.75
N GLN A 69 18.00 -1.60 0.67
CA GLN A 69 19.02 -2.50 0.14
C GLN A 69 19.16 -3.77 1.01
N GLN A 70 19.21 -3.62 2.34
CA GLN A 70 19.27 -4.75 3.27
C GLN A 70 18.00 -5.60 3.22
N LEU A 71 16.82 -4.97 3.20
CA LEU A 71 15.54 -5.68 3.06
C LEU A 71 15.44 -6.42 1.73
N SER A 72 15.94 -5.82 0.65
CA SER A 72 15.99 -6.46 -0.66
C SER A 72 16.88 -7.71 -0.66
N LEU A 73 18.06 -7.64 -0.04
CA LEU A 73 18.95 -8.80 0.12
C LEU A 73 18.28 -9.91 0.94
N VAL A 74 17.65 -9.58 2.08
CA VAL A 74 16.91 -10.55 2.89
C VAL A 74 15.80 -11.21 2.07
N ASN A 75 15.01 -10.41 1.33
CA ASN A 75 13.93 -10.92 0.49
C ASN A 75 14.46 -11.86 -0.61
N LEU A 76 15.57 -11.50 -1.28
CA LEU A 76 16.20 -12.34 -2.29
C LEU A 76 16.76 -13.64 -1.70
N SER A 77 17.38 -13.59 -0.52
CA SER A 77 17.88 -14.80 0.16
C SER A 77 16.76 -15.79 0.48
N MET A 78 15.56 -15.30 0.81
CA MET A 78 14.39 -16.16 1.04
C MET A 78 13.87 -16.82 -0.24
N LEU A 79 14.03 -16.17 -1.39
CA LEU A 79 13.57 -16.67 -2.69
C LEU A 79 14.59 -17.61 -3.37
N ALA A 80 15.88 -17.47 -3.03
CA ALA A 80 16.95 -18.28 -3.59
C ALA A 80 17.10 -19.66 -2.91
N GLY A 81 16.32 -19.92 -1.85
CA GLY A 81 16.33 -21.18 -1.08
C GLY A 81 15.74 -22.37 -1.83
#